data_AF-A0A259FLD2-F1
#
_entry.id   AF-A0A259FLD2-F1
#
_cell.length_a   1.000
_cell.length_b   1.000
_cell.length_c   1.000
_cell.angle_alpha   90.00
_cell.angle_beta   90.00
_cell.angle_gamma   90.00
#
_symmetry.space_group_name_H-M   'P 1'
#
loop_
_entity.id
_entity.type
_entity.pdbx_description
1 polymer ?
#
loop_
_entity_poly.entity_id
_entity_poly.type
_entity_poly.pdbx_seq_one_letter_code
_entity_poly.pdbx_strand_id
1 'polypeptide(L)'
;MIRSFLTAGLAALATTAWADDTKFSTHLHAKFHHSACLTCHQFFTKNIAGTGKKGLAWNTHFARKKQACTECHTSAVTSMEKAEDWFADHELDYTGMGPKETCEFIKTTHHGKTGTPAAMLSHLLTDPRIMWSIKGGLPNAGNLPMGKKAELIPGDIDEWRTQVAAWINGGMKCE
;
A
#
# COMPACT_ATOMS: atom_id res chain seq x y z
N MET A 1 32.95 55.65 -19.55
CA MET A 1 32.65 54.31 -20.12
C MET A 1 31.67 53.61 -19.19
N ILE A 2 30.38 53.54 -19.53
CA ILE A 2 29.35 52.86 -18.73
C ILE A 2 29.02 51.57 -19.47
N ARG A 3 29.39 50.42 -18.88
CA ARG A 3 29.02 49.09 -19.41
C ARG A 3 27.69 48.69 -18.78
N SER A 4 26.61 48.84 -19.53
CA SER A 4 25.31 48.24 -19.21
C SER A 4 25.38 46.73 -19.45
N PHE A 5 25.25 45.94 -18.39
CA PHE A 5 25.00 44.51 -18.49
C PHE A 5 23.49 44.29 -18.60
N LEU A 6 23.03 43.92 -19.79
CA LEU A 6 21.70 43.36 -20.02
C LEU A 6 21.73 41.89 -19.58
N THR A 7 21.26 41.61 -18.38
CA THR A 7 20.91 40.25 -17.96
C THR A 7 19.56 39.88 -18.58
N ALA A 8 19.61 39.14 -19.69
CA ALA A 8 18.44 38.47 -20.24
C ALA A 8 18.02 37.34 -19.29
N GLY A 9 16.96 37.57 -18.51
CA GLY A 9 16.35 36.53 -17.68
C GLY A 9 15.66 35.49 -18.54
N LEU A 10 16.16 34.25 -18.53
CA LEU A 10 15.39 33.10 -18.97
C LEU A 10 14.25 32.88 -17.98
N ALA A 11 13.02 33.22 -18.38
CA ALA A 11 11.82 32.75 -17.69
C ALA A 11 11.66 31.26 -18.00
N ALA A 12 12.04 30.40 -17.06
CA ALA A 12 11.70 28.99 -17.10
C ALA A 12 10.19 28.84 -16.87
N LEU A 13 9.46 28.56 -17.95
CA LEU A 13 8.07 28.10 -17.88
C LEU A 13 8.06 26.72 -17.21
N ALA A 14 7.83 26.71 -15.90
CA ALA A 14 7.50 25.49 -15.18
C ALA A 14 6.12 25.03 -15.66
N THR A 15 6.07 24.11 -16.62
CA THR A 15 4.85 23.37 -16.91
C THR A 15 4.59 22.48 -15.70
N THR A 16 3.68 22.90 -14.81
CA THR A 16 3.03 21.97 -13.90
C THR A 16 2.41 20.89 -14.76
N ALA A 17 3.01 19.71 -14.82
CA ALA A 17 2.34 18.54 -15.35
C ALA A 17 1.16 18.28 -14.41
N TRP A 18 -0.06 18.55 -14.88
CA TRP A 18 -1.25 18.23 -14.10
C TRP A 18 -1.26 16.71 -13.97
N ALA A 19 -1.34 16.23 -12.73
CA ALA A 19 -1.43 14.80 -12.49
C ALA A 19 -2.69 14.27 -13.18
N ASP A 20 -2.55 13.17 -13.93
CA ASP A 20 -3.68 12.57 -14.63
C ASP A 20 -4.47 11.74 -13.63
N ASP A 21 -5.59 12.29 -13.17
CA ASP A 21 -6.45 11.67 -12.15
C ASP A 21 -7.16 10.39 -12.65
N THR A 22 -7.05 10.08 -13.96
CA THR A 22 -7.56 8.82 -14.53
C THR A 22 -6.58 7.66 -14.41
N LYS A 23 -5.46 7.82 -13.69
CA LYS A 23 -4.41 6.81 -13.57
C LYS A 23 -4.29 6.23 -12.17
N PHE A 24 -4.09 4.91 -12.12
CA PHE A 24 -3.73 4.20 -10.89
C PHE A 24 -2.42 4.73 -10.28
N SER A 25 -1.44 5.06 -11.13
CA SER A 25 -0.14 5.62 -10.71
C SER A 25 -0.29 6.92 -9.91
N THR A 26 -1.25 7.76 -10.26
CA THR A 26 -1.50 9.04 -9.59
C THR A 26 -2.04 8.88 -8.17
N HIS A 27 -3.02 7.99 -7.97
CA HIS A 27 -3.78 7.94 -6.73
C HIS A 27 -3.44 6.78 -5.80
N LEU A 28 -3.15 5.62 -6.38
CA LEU A 28 -3.19 4.35 -5.64
C LEU A 28 -1.83 3.67 -5.56
N HIS A 29 -0.95 3.78 -6.56
CA HIS A 29 0.34 3.07 -6.54
C HIS A 29 1.15 3.35 -5.26
N ALA A 30 1.35 4.63 -4.91
CA ALA A 30 2.06 5.02 -3.71
C ALA A 30 1.40 4.51 -2.43
N LYS A 31 0.06 4.41 -2.41
CA LYS A 31 -0.70 3.88 -1.27
C LYS A 31 -0.53 2.37 -1.13
N PHE A 32 -0.57 1.62 -2.23
CA PHE A 32 -0.30 0.18 -2.24
C PHE A 32 1.15 -0.15 -1.85
N HIS A 33 2.10 0.74 -2.18
CA HIS A 33 3.51 0.63 -1.82
C HIS A 33 3.85 1.29 -0.47
N HIS A 34 2.86 1.75 0.27
CA HIS A 34 3.06 2.30 1.61
C HIS A 34 3.49 1.19 2.58
N SER A 35 4.27 1.56 3.60
CA SER A 35 4.80 0.64 4.63
C SER A 35 3.70 -0.18 5.30
N ALA A 36 2.52 0.40 5.52
CA ALA A 36 1.35 -0.28 6.09
C ALA A 36 0.85 -1.46 5.22
N CYS A 37 0.74 -1.28 3.90
CA CYS A 37 0.34 -2.33 2.97
C CYS A 37 1.45 -3.38 2.81
N LEU A 38 2.69 -2.91 2.63
CA LEU A 38 3.85 -3.78 2.45
C LEU A 38 4.17 -4.60 3.70
N THR A 39 3.78 -4.16 4.90
CA THR A 39 3.91 -5.00 6.10
C THR A 39 3.22 -6.36 5.93
N CYS A 40 2.13 -6.41 5.17
CA CYS A 40 1.41 -7.65 4.88
C CYS A 40 1.79 -8.27 3.54
N HIS A 41 2.28 -7.49 2.57
CA HIS A 41 2.54 -7.94 1.20
C HIS A 41 4.03 -8.04 0.81
N GLN A 42 4.95 -7.81 1.75
CA GLN A 42 6.39 -7.84 1.48
C GLN A 42 7.01 -9.17 1.89
N PHE A 43 7.07 -10.11 0.96
CA PHE A 43 7.58 -11.46 1.22
C PHE A 43 8.98 -11.71 0.65
N PHE A 44 9.49 -10.78 -0.16
CA PHE A 44 10.69 -10.89 -0.99
C PHE A 44 10.77 -12.23 -1.76
N THR A 45 9.63 -12.76 -2.21
CA THR A 45 9.58 -13.99 -3.02
C THR A 45 10.15 -13.77 -4.41
N LYS A 46 10.04 -12.54 -4.92
CA LYS A 46 10.90 -12.02 -5.98
C LYS A 46 12.16 -11.46 -5.34
N ASN A 47 13.30 -12.11 -5.55
CA ASN A 47 14.60 -11.62 -5.12
C ASN A 47 14.75 -10.13 -5.46
N ILE A 48 14.67 -9.22 -4.49
CA ILE A 48 15.31 -7.91 -4.63
C ILE A 48 16.80 -8.16 -4.38
N ALA A 49 17.48 -8.63 -5.43
CA ALA A 49 18.91 -8.89 -5.44
C ALA A 49 19.64 -7.68 -4.84
N GLY A 50 20.43 -7.90 -3.79
CA GLY A 50 21.30 -6.87 -3.21
C GLY A 50 20.80 -6.17 -1.93
N THR A 51 19.59 -6.43 -1.42
CA THR A 51 19.13 -5.76 -0.19
C THR A 51 19.46 -6.52 1.10
N GLY A 52 19.66 -7.85 1.03
CA GLY A 52 19.92 -8.69 2.21
C GLY A 52 18.77 -8.74 3.24
N LYS A 53 17.60 -8.16 2.94
CA LYS A 53 16.43 -8.12 3.83
C LYS A 53 15.60 -9.41 3.68
N LYS A 54 15.10 -9.95 4.80
CA LYS A 54 14.29 -11.19 4.85
C LYS A 54 12.80 -10.85 4.86
N GLY A 55 11.99 -11.67 4.20
CA GLY A 55 10.56 -11.43 3.95
C GLY A 55 9.74 -11.41 5.23
N LEU A 56 8.55 -10.82 5.13
CA LEU A 56 7.64 -10.66 6.25
C LEU A 56 6.53 -11.75 6.30
N ALA A 57 6.71 -12.92 5.68
CA ALA A 57 5.67 -13.97 5.75
C ALA A 57 5.62 -14.61 7.12
N TRP A 58 4.46 -15.14 7.51
CA TRP A 58 4.30 -15.88 8.75
C TRP A 58 5.35 -17.00 8.91
N ASN A 59 5.60 -17.75 7.82
CA ASN A 59 6.56 -18.84 7.78
C ASN A 59 7.98 -18.41 7.38
N THR A 60 8.19 -17.19 6.86
CA THR A 60 9.50 -16.70 6.36
C THR A 60 10.10 -15.58 7.22
N HIS A 61 9.36 -15.08 8.22
CA HIS A 61 9.84 -14.37 9.40
C HIS A 61 10.70 -15.26 10.31
N PHE A 62 11.61 -16.05 9.73
CA PHE A 62 12.48 -17.01 10.42
C PHE A 62 13.34 -16.37 11.53
N ALA A 63 13.45 -15.04 11.56
CA ALA A 63 14.15 -14.28 12.59
C ALA A 63 13.27 -13.87 13.80
N ARG A 64 11.94 -14.07 13.76
CA ARG A 64 11.02 -13.75 14.87
C ARG A 64 10.26 -15.02 15.28
N LYS A 65 10.30 -15.37 16.57
CA LYS A 65 9.52 -16.51 17.09
C LYS A 65 8.03 -16.23 16.88
N LYS A 66 7.24 -17.23 16.47
CA LYS A 66 5.75 -17.14 16.34
C LYS A 66 5.08 -16.44 17.53
N GLN A 67 5.61 -16.66 18.73
CA GLN A 67 5.18 -16.04 19.98
C GLN A 67 5.28 -14.50 19.98
N ALA A 68 6.35 -13.94 19.41
CA ALA A 68 6.53 -12.49 19.27
C ALA A 68 5.48 -11.86 18.33
N CYS A 69 4.93 -12.64 17.40
CA CYS A 69 3.84 -12.20 16.52
C CYS A 69 2.52 -12.16 17.29
N THR A 70 2.17 -13.22 18.02
CA THR A 70 0.93 -13.28 18.80
C THR A 70 0.87 -12.29 19.96
N GLU A 71 2.02 -11.84 20.47
CA GLU A 71 2.11 -10.79 21.49
C GLU A 71 1.68 -9.41 20.96
N CYS A 72 1.91 -9.13 19.66
CA CYS A 72 1.56 -7.86 19.05
C CYS A 72 0.25 -7.93 18.25
N HIS A 73 -0.01 -9.04 17.56
CA HIS A 73 -1.18 -9.27 16.72
C HIS A 73 -2.31 -9.94 17.51
N THR A 74 -2.66 -9.35 18.66
CA THR A 74 -3.83 -9.77 19.44
C THR A 74 -5.12 -9.30 18.77
N SER A 75 -6.24 -9.96 19.03
CA SER A 75 -7.55 -9.53 18.53
C SER A 75 -7.92 -8.10 18.93
N ALA A 76 -7.42 -7.60 20.06
CA ALA A 76 -7.62 -6.20 20.47
C ALA A 76 -6.89 -5.19 19.56
N VAL A 77 -5.80 -5.61 18.92
CA VAL A 77 -5.01 -4.79 17.98
C VAL A 77 -5.50 -4.99 16.56
N THR A 78 -5.73 -6.24 16.16
CA THR A 78 -6.00 -6.63 14.77
C THR A 78 -7.48 -6.83 14.45
N SER A 79 -8.33 -6.94 15.46
CA SER A 79 -9.72 -7.38 15.32
C SER A 79 -9.89 -8.78 14.69
N MET A 80 -8.82 -9.58 14.62
CA MET A 80 -8.84 -10.94 14.08
C MET A 80 -8.79 -11.99 15.17
N GLU A 81 -9.43 -13.14 14.92
CA GLU A 81 -9.46 -14.26 15.87
C GLU A 81 -8.09 -14.95 15.98
N LYS A 82 -7.38 -15.13 14.86
CA LYS A 82 -6.05 -15.76 14.81
C LYS A 82 -5.00 -14.76 14.31
N ALA A 83 -3.82 -14.80 14.92
CA ALA A 83 -2.71 -13.91 14.54
C ALA A 83 -2.17 -14.22 13.14
N GLU A 84 -2.26 -15.48 12.71
CA GLU A 84 -1.89 -15.94 11.37
C GLU A 84 -2.71 -15.24 10.27
N ASP A 85 -3.98 -14.94 10.55
CA ASP A 85 -4.91 -14.34 9.59
C ASP A 85 -4.52 -12.88 9.27
N TRP A 86 -3.62 -12.27 10.06
CA TRP A 86 -3.14 -10.92 9.83
C TRP A 86 -2.18 -10.80 8.64
N PHE A 87 -1.68 -11.92 8.09
CA PHE A 87 -0.72 -11.92 6.98
C PHE A 87 -1.41 -12.22 5.65
N ALA A 88 -0.91 -11.62 4.56
CA ALA A 88 -1.31 -12.03 3.22
C ALA A 88 -0.61 -13.35 2.84
N ASP A 89 -1.08 -13.97 1.75
CA ASP A 89 -0.38 -15.11 1.16
C ASP A 89 0.93 -14.64 0.50
N HIS A 90 2.00 -15.43 0.64
CA HIS A 90 3.32 -15.13 0.07
C HIS A 90 3.33 -14.97 -1.46
N GLU A 91 2.36 -15.57 -2.15
CA GLU A 91 2.16 -15.39 -3.59
C GLU A 91 1.66 -13.98 -3.94
N LEU A 92 1.15 -13.21 -2.96
CA LEU A 92 0.67 -11.85 -3.11
C LEU A 92 1.78 -10.79 -2.91
N ASP A 93 3.03 -11.16 -3.15
CA ASP A 93 4.17 -10.24 -3.11
C ASP A 93 4.23 -9.35 -4.36
N TYR A 94 3.93 -8.08 -4.17
CA TYR A 94 4.05 -7.05 -5.20
C TYR A 94 5.16 -6.03 -4.91
N THR A 95 6.05 -6.33 -3.95
CA THR A 95 7.11 -5.41 -3.56
C THR A 95 8.01 -5.06 -4.74
N GLY A 96 8.19 -3.75 -4.97
CA GLY A 96 9.11 -3.24 -6.00
C GLY A 96 8.54 -3.26 -7.41
N MET A 97 7.27 -3.64 -7.59
CA MET A 97 6.58 -3.54 -8.88
C MET A 97 6.35 -2.07 -9.27
N GLY A 98 6.45 -1.78 -10.56
CA GLY A 98 6.03 -0.49 -11.11
C GLY A 98 4.51 -0.28 -11.03
N PRO A 99 3.99 0.94 -11.28
CA PRO A 99 2.56 1.22 -11.19
C PRO A 99 1.68 0.32 -12.05
N LYS A 100 2.04 0.15 -13.33
CA LYS A 100 1.34 -0.75 -14.25
C LYS A 100 1.33 -2.19 -13.75
N GLU A 101 2.51 -2.74 -13.43
CA GLU A 101 2.66 -4.11 -12.94
C GLU A 101 1.86 -4.34 -11.66
N THR A 102 1.90 -3.40 -10.72
CA THR A 102 1.14 -3.47 -9.47
C THR A 102 -0.36 -3.51 -9.74
N CYS A 103 -0.84 -2.62 -10.61
CA CYS A 103 -2.25 -2.52 -10.96
C CYS A 103 -2.78 -3.81 -11.62
N GLU A 104 -2.04 -4.33 -12.59
CA GLU A 104 -2.38 -5.56 -13.30
C GLU A 104 -2.29 -6.77 -12.36
N PHE A 105 -1.25 -6.85 -11.54
CA PHE A 105 -1.06 -7.93 -10.57
C PHE A 105 -2.22 -8.01 -9.57
N ILE A 106 -2.60 -6.89 -8.95
CA ILE A 106 -3.68 -6.88 -7.94
C ILE A 106 -5.03 -7.21 -8.58
N LYS A 107 -5.31 -6.71 -9.80
CA LYS A 107 -6.54 -7.02 -10.53
C LYS A 107 -6.65 -8.50 -10.95
N THR A 108 -5.52 -9.19 -11.08
CA THR A 108 -5.48 -10.59 -11.57
C THR A 108 -5.27 -11.61 -10.46
N THR A 109 -4.66 -11.22 -9.34
CA THR A 109 -4.22 -12.13 -8.27
C THR A 109 -5.02 -11.90 -6.98
N HIS A 110 -5.90 -12.84 -6.62
CA HIS A 110 -6.62 -12.86 -5.33
C HIS A 110 -6.70 -14.31 -4.79
N HIS A 111 -5.68 -14.76 -4.05
CA HIS A 111 -5.65 -16.08 -3.40
C HIS A 111 -5.83 -17.29 -4.35
N GLY A 112 -5.17 -17.29 -5.52
CA GLY A 112 -5.30 -18.38 -6.50
C GLY A 112 -6.70 -18.49 -7.14
N LYS A 113 -7.60 -17.53 -6.88
CA LYS A 113 -8.87 -17.34 -7.59
C LYS A 113 -8.79 -16.03 -8.37
N THR A 114 -9.34 -16.00 -9.58
CA THR A 114 -9.54 -14.75 -10.31
C THR A 114 -10.46 -13.87 -9.46
N GLY A 115 -9.91 -12.82 -8.87
CA GLY A 115 -10.66 -11.94 -7.97
C GLY A 115 -11.75 -11.22 -8.75
N THR A 116 -13.01 -11.42 -8.38
CA THR A 116 -14.09 -10.59 -8.94
C THR A 116 -13.94 -9.17 -8.40
N PRO A 117 -14.40 -8.14 -9.14
CA PRO A 117 -14.47 -6.76 -8.64
C PRO A 117 -15.13 -6.66 -7.25
N ALA A 118 -16.14 -7.49 -6.97
CA ALA A 118 -16.80 -7.55 -5.68
C ALA A 118 -15.89 -8.06 -4.55
N ALA A 119 -15.08 -9.09 -4.81
CA ALA A 119 -14.11 -9.59 -3.85
C ALA A 119 -13.01 -8.55 -3.55
N MET A 120 -12.53 -7.86 -4.59
CA MET A 120 -11.57 -6.75 -4.44
C MET A 120 -12.15 -5.63 -3.58
N LEU A 121 -13.38 -5.20 -3.87
CA LEU A 121 -14.06 -4.16 -3.08
C LEU A 121 -14.24 -4.58 -1.63
N SER A 122 -14.68 -5.82 -1.39
CA SER A 122 -14.84 -6.32 -0.02
C SER A 122 -13.51 -6.30 0.72
N HIS A 123 -12.42 -6.79 0.13
CA HIS A 123 -11.11 -6.74 0.75
C HIS A 123 -10.67 -5.30 1.04
N LEU A 124 -10.62 -4.44 0.02
CA LEU A 124 -10.10 -3.08 0.17
C LEU A 124 -10.97 -2.17 1.05
N LEU A 125 -12.27 -2.44 1.22
CA LEU A 125 -13.19 -1.55 1.93
C LEU A 125 -13.70 -2.09 3.27
N THR A 126 -13.54 -3.38 3.54
CA THR A 126 -14.09 -4.01 4.76
C THR A 126 -13.09 -4.84 5.54
N ASP A 127 -11.93 -5.18 4.95
CA ASP A 127 -10.93 -5.97 5.64
C ASP A 127 -10.33 -5.19 6.83
N PRO A 128 -10.41 -5.72 8.06
CA PRO A 128 -9.85 -5.05 9.24
C PRO A 128 -8.36 -4.72 9.12
N ARG A 129 -7.58 -5.49 8.35
CA ARG A 129 -6.14 -5.22 8.07
C ARG A 129 -5.96 -3.90 7.33
N ILE A 130 -6.79 -3.69 6.31
CA ILE A 130 -6.74 -2.50 5.49
C ILE A 130 -7.33 -1.32 6.26
N MET A 131 -8.46 -1.53 6.95
CA MET A 131 -9.10 -0.47 7.74
C MET A 131 -8.23 0.00 8.92
N TRP A 132 -7.43 -0.89 9.53
CA TRP A 132 -6.44 -0.51 10.54
C TRP A 132 -5.32 0.37 9.97
N SER A 133 -5.02 0.23 8.68
CA SER A 133 -3.94 0.94 7.97
C SER A 133 -4.34 2.33 7.45
N ILE A 134 -5.62 2.70 7.57
CA ILE A 134 -6.19 3.93 7.01
C ILE A 134 -6.75 4.81 8.12
N LYS A 135 -6.47 6.11 8.04
CA LYS A 135 -7.04 7.09 8.97
C LYS A 135 -8.57 7.08 8.90
N GLY A 136 -9.21 6.82 10.04
CA GLY A 136 -10.67 6.76 10.14
C GLY A 136 -11.29 5.42 9.69
N GLY A 137 -10.49 4.43 9.28
CA GLY A 137 -11.00 3.10 8.92
C GLY A 137 -11.50 2.30 10.13
N LEU A 138 -10.75 2.33 11.24
CA LEU A 138 -11.16 1.78 12.54
C LEU A 138 -10.91 2.79 13.68
N PRO A 139 -11.63 2.69 14.82
CA PRO A 139 -11.39 3.55 15.99
C PRO A 139 -9.95 3.46 16.53
N ASN A 140 -9.29 2.32 16.36
CA ASN A 140 -7.93 2.05 16.81
C ASN A 140 -6.91 1.97 15.66
N ALA A 141 -7.21 2.57 14.49
CA ALA A 141 -6.32 2.54 13.33
C ALA A 141 -4.88 2.98 13.70
N GLY A 142 -3.90 2.21 13.26
CA GLY A 142 -2.48 2.42 13.51
C GLY A 142 -2.03 2.22 14.96
N ASN A 143 -2.91 1.82 15.89
CA ASN A 143 -2.50 1.55 17.26
C ASN A 143 -1.64 0.30 17.32
N LEU A 144 -0.48 0.44 17.97
CA LEU A 144 0.42 -0.66 18.29
C LEU A 144 0.52 -0.82 19.81
N PRO A 145 0.97 -1.99 20.31
CA PRO A 145 1.25 -2.18 21.72
C PRO A 145 2.18 -1.11 22.30
N MET A 146 2.09 -0.92 23.63
CA MET A 146 2.93 0.04 24.37
C MET A 146 2.73 1.50 23.92
N GLY A 147 1.55 1.86 23.43
CA GLY A 147 1.20 3.23 23.03
C GLY A 147 1.90 3.71 21.75
N LYS A 148 2.52 2.80 21.00
CA LYS A 148 3.16 3.12 19.71
C LYS A 148 2.09 3.35 18.63
N LYS A 149 2.50 4.04 17.56
CA LYS A 149 1.66 4.30 16.39
C LYS A 149 2.39 3.87 15.12
N ALA A 150 1.68 3.17 14.24
CA ALA A 150 2.14 2.91 12.88
C ALA A 150 1.91 4.14 12.00
N GLU A 151 2.68 4.24 10.93
CA GLU A 151 2.41 5.17 9.84
C GLU A 151 1.17 4.70 9.08
N LEU A 152 0.22 5.58 8.86
CA LEU A 152 -1.00 5.29 8.12
C LEU A 152 -0.83 5.67 6.65
N ILE A 153 -1.56 4.96 5.78
CA ILE A 153 -1.63 5.29 4.36
C ILE A 153 -2.10 6.75 4.21
N PRO A 154 -1.46 7.56 3.35
CA PRO A 154 -1.89 8.94 3.10
C PRO A 154 -3.35 9.04 2.63
N GLY A 155 -4.05 10.04 3.15
CA GLY A 155 -5.48 10.25 2.97
C GLY A 155 -6.31 9.69 4.13
N ASP A 156 -7.63 9.80 4.00
CA ASP A 156 -8.58 9.20 4.94
C ASP A 156 -9.44 8.12 4.27
N ILE A 157 -10.36 7.55 5.04
CA ILE A 157 -11.24 6.47 4.58
C ILE A 157 -12.17 6.88 3.44
N ASP A 158 -12.58 8.15 3.36
CA ASP A 158 -13.50 8.62 2.32
C ASP A 158 -12.77 8.82 1.00
N GLU A 159 -11.56 9.38 1.05
CA GLU A 159 -10.66 9.44 -0.11
C GLU A 159 -10.33 8.03 -0.61
N TRP A 160 -9.98 7.11 0.31
CA TRP A 160 -9.68 5.72 -0.03
C TRP A 160 -10.84 5.02 -0.72
N ARG A 161 -12.06 5.10 -0.14
CA ARG A 161 -13.27 4.51 -0.72
C ARG A 161 -13.53 5.03 -2.13
N THR A 162 -13.41 6.34 -2.31
CA THR A 162 -13.64 7.00 -3.60
C THR A 162 -12.66 6.50 -4.66
N GLN A 163 -11.36 6.53 -4.35
CA GLN A 163 -10.31 6.13 -5.29
C GLN A 163 -10.37 4.64 -5.62
N VAL A 164 -10.55 3.78 -4.62
CA VAL A 164 -10.65 2.33 -4.81
C VAL A 164 -11.88 1.96 -5.64
N ALA A 165 -13.05 2.54 -5.34
CA ALA A 165 -14.26 2.28 -6.10
C ALA A 165 -14.12 2.74 -7.56
N ALA A 166 -13.59 3.94 -7.79
CA ALA A 166 -13.32 4.44 -9.14
C ALA A 166 -12.37 3.51 -9.91
N TRP A 167 -11.29 3.04 -9.29
CA TRP A 167 -10.33 2.14 -9.94
C TRP A 167 -10.91 0.76 -10.27
N ILE A 168 -11.63 0.13 -9.33
CA ILE A 168 -12.20 -1.22 -9.53
C ILE A 168 -13.31 -1.18 -10.59
N ASN A 169 -14.10 -0.11 -10.62
CA ASN A 169 -15.16 0.08 -11.62
C ASN A 169 -14.62 0.49 -13.01
N GLY A 170 -13.30 0.49 -13.22
CA GLY A 170 -12.66 0.76 -14.50
C GLY A 170 -12.41 2.25 -14.80
N GLY A 171 -12.66 3.14 -13.85
CA GLY A 171 -12.41 4.57 -13.98
C GLY A 171 -10.94 4.98 -13.91
N MET A 172 -10.03 4.05 -13.59
CA MET A 172 -8.59 4.30 -13.61
C MET A 172 -7.81 3.26 -14.42
N LYS A 173 -6.85 3.73 -15.22
CA LYS A 173 -5.98 2.91 -16.09
C LYS A 173 -4.75 2.38 -15.34
N CYS A 174 -4.31 1.18 -15.71
CA CYS A 174 -3.04 0.59 -15.27
C CYS A 174 -1.89 1.10 -16.17
N GLU A 175 -1.50 2.37 -15.97
CA GLU A 175 -0.39 3.01 -16.69
C GLU A 175 0.61 3.63 -15.71
#